data_AF-L0JK98-F1
#
_entry.id   AF-L0JK98-F1
#
_cell.length_a   1.000
_cell.length_b   1.000
_cell.length_c   1.000
_cell.angle_alpha   90.00
_cell.angle_beta   90.00
_cell.angle_gamma   90.00
#
_symmetry.space_group_name_H-M   'P 1'
#
loop_
_entity.id
_entity.type
_entity.pdbx_description
1 polymer ?
#
loop_
_entity_poly.entity_id
_entity_poly.type
_entity_poly.pdbx_seq_one_letter_code
_entity_poly.pdbx_strand_id
1 'polypeptide(L)'
;MDDSSLRIAYETHDGVRELVDCLEHTLESLSIDFDRWDEQYVKGPGMYVAVVIGPSVADFAYPMGDNTWPTDRCHDVRLDPDAFYETAREVARTRDGAVVVSVDGVVQEQLVRFTDLSPDELECGAGDPDDPGYEDWMGSRHMSALDTSRRPNVVSTLTLSEETGRVTRFEDGSFETTERGDLGGEWNVDVTH
;
A
#
# COMPACT_ATOMS: atom_id res chain seq x y z
N MET A 1 -2.14 12.94 -31.82
CA MET A 1 -2.59 14.04 -30.95
C MET A 1 -2.17 13.64 -29.56
N ASP A 2 -1.48 14.53 -28.86
CA ASP A 2 -0.96 14.26 -27.52
C ASP A 2 -2.09 14.42 -26.51
N ASP A 3 -2.64 13.29 -26.05
CA ASP A 3 -3.79 13.23 -25.13
C ASP A 3 -3.39 13.57 -23.68
N SER A 4 -2.10 13.84 -23.43
CA SER A 4 -1.58 14.10 -22.08
C SER A 4 -2.23 15.33 -21.43
N SER A 5 -2.69 16.30 -22.25
CA SER A 5 -3.42 17.49 -21.77
C SER A 5 -4.85 17.23 -21.29
N LEU A 6 -5.43 16.07 -21.61
CA LEU A 6 -6.76 15.64 -21.16
C LEU A 6 -6.67 14.55 -20.08
N ARG A 7 -5.45 14.12 -19.73
CA ARG A 7 -5.21 13.14 -18.66
C ARG A 7 -5.33 13.83 -17.30
N ILE A 8 -6.07 13.21 -16.39
CA ILE A 8 -6.10 13.63 -14.99
C ILE A 8 -4.80 13.12 -14.34
N ALA A 9 -3.98 14.04 -13.83
CA ALA A 9 -2.75 13.72 -13.12
C ALA A 9 -3.07 13.26 -11.69
N TYR A 10 -3.50 12.02 -11.54
CA TYR A 10 -3.95 11.46 -10.25
C TYR A 10 -2.86 11.48 -9.16
N GLU A 11 -1.58 11.42 -9.53
CA GLU A 11 -0.42 11.60 -8.64
C GLU A 11 -0.46 12.94 -7.89
N THR A 12 -1.04 13.96 -8.53
CA THR A 12 -1.11 15.33 -7.99
C THR A 12 -2.50 15.77 -7.60
N HIS A 13 -3.50 14.88 -7.73
CA HIS A 13 -4.88 15.19 -7.49
C HIS A 13 -5.19 15.12 -5.99
N ASP A 14 -5.68 16.23 -5.41
CA ASP A 14 -5.89 16.36 -3.96
C ASP A 14 -6.72 15.21 -3.37
N GLY A 15 -7.83 14.83 -4.00
CA GLY A 15 -8.67 13.74 -3.49
C GLY A 15 -8.02 12.34 -3.54
N VAL A 16 -6.98 12.14 -4.36
CA VAL A 16 -6.22 10.88 -4.38
C VAL A 16 -5.11 10.92 -3.33
N ARG A 17 -4.47 12.08 -3.14
CA ARG A 17 -3.53 12.27 -2.04
C ARG A 17 -4.20 12.06 -0.69
N GLU A 18 -5.35 12.68 -0.46
CA GLU A 18 -6.16 12.47 0.75
C GLU A 18 -6.53 10.99 0.97
N LEU A 19 -6.80 10.24 -0.12
CA LEU A 19 -7.05 8.80 -0.05
C LEU A 19 -5.80 8.03 0.38
N VAL A 20 -4.65 8.31 -0.24
CA VAL A 20 -3.37 7.67 0.10
C VAL A 20 -2.99 7.98 1.55
N ASP A 21 -3.12 9.23 1.98
CA ASP A 21 -2.83 9.65 3.36
C ASP A 21 -3.77 8.95 4.36
N CYS A 22 -5.05 8.79 4.03
CA CYS A 22 -6.00 8.04 4.87
C CYS A 22 -5.61 6.56 5.00
N LEU A 23 -5.19 5.93 3.91
CA LEU A 23 -4.69 4.56 3.92
C LEU A 23 -3.41 4.44 4.75
N GLU A 24 -2.47 5.36 4.56
CA GLU A 24 -1.22 5.43 5.30
C GLU A 24 -1.48 5.54 6.81
N HIS A 25 -2.25 6.54 7.24
CA HIS A 25 -2.61 6.72 8.65
C HIS A 25 -3.35 5.52 9.25
N THR A 26 -4.14 4.79 8.44
CA THR A 26 -4.75 3.53 8.89
C THR A 26 -3.67 2.49 9.19
N LEU A 27 -2.67 2.32 8.31
CA LEU A 27 -1.56 1.40 8.54
C LEU A 27 -0.70 1.81 9.75
N GLU A 28 -0.44 3.11 9.92
CA GLU A 28 0.26 3.62 11.10
C GLU A 28 -0.50 3.28 12.38
N SER A 29 -1.81 3.53 12.40
CA SER A 29 -2.68 3.21 13.54
C SER A 29 -2.66 1.71 13.86
N LEU A 30 -2.75 0.83 12.85
CA LEU A 30 -2.64 -0.61 13.03
C LEU A 30 -1.30 -1.05 13.64
N SER A 31 -0.22 -0.36 13.28
CA SER A 31 1.11 -0.63 13.82
C SER A 31 1.25 -0.17 15.27
N ILE A 32 0.77 1.04 15.57
CA ILE A 32 0.78 1.65 16.91
C ILE A 32 -0.07 0.82 17.88
N ASP A 33 -1.26 0.38 17.46
CA ASP A 33 -2.19 -0.41 18.28
C ASP A 33 -1.73 -1.84 18.55
N PHE A 34 -0.65 -2.28 17.89
CA PHE A 34 -0.01 -3.55 18.17
C PHE A 34 1.18 -3.34 19.11
N ASP A 35 1.12 -3.96 20.28
CA ASP A 35 2.07 -3.78 21.40
C ASP A 35 3.06 -4.94 21.56
N ARG A 36 2.97 -5.99 20.73
CA ARG A 36 3.71 -7.25 20.89
C ARG A 36 4.84 -7.44 19.88
N TRP A 37 5.39 -6.36 19.33
CA TRP A 37 6.45 -6.40 18.32
C TRP A 37 7.77 -7.00 18.84
N ASP A 38 8.07 -6.84 20.13
CA ASP A 38 9.31 -7.36 20.75
C ASP A 38 9.20 -8.83 21.21
N GLU A 39 8.06 -9.48 20.97
CA GLU A 39 7.84 -10.85 21.41
C GLU A 39 8.36 -11.88 20.40
N GLN A 40 9.21 -12.79 20.87
CA GLN A 40 9.69 -13.90 20.05
C GLN A 40 8.51 -14.75 19.52
N TYR A 41 8.56 -15.05 18.22
CA TYR A 41 7.58 -15.85 17.48
C TYR A 41 6.20 -15.20 17.28
N VAL A 42 6.02 -13.94 17.68
CA VAL A 42 4.80 -13.18 17.37
C VAL A 42 5.02 -12.42 16.06
N LYS A 43 4.10 -12.61 15.12
CA LYS A 43 4.00 -11.76 13.92
C LYS A 43 3.01 -10.64 14.19
N GLY A 44 3.38 -9.42 13.81
CA GLY A 44 2.47 -8.30 13.80
C GLY A 44 1.47 -8.36 12.65
N PRO A 45 0.53 -7.40 12.59
CA PRO A 45 -0.32 -7.22 11.42
C PRO A 45 0.52 -6.93 10.17
N GLY A 46 0.12 -7.49 9.04
CA GLY A 46 0.75 -7.30 7.75
C GLY A 46 -0.27 -6.85 6.71
N MET A 47 0.06 -5.82 5.95
CA MET A 47 -0.86 -5.35 4.91
C MET A 47 -0.09 -4.87 3.70
N TYR A 48 -0.69 -5.06 2.53
CA TYR A 48 -0.23 -4.52 1.25
C TYR A 48 -1.46 -3.91 0.57
N VAL A 49 -1.42 -2.62 0.27
CA VAL A 49 -2.47 -1.90 -0.43
C VAL A 49 -1.92 -1.34 -1.74
N ALA A 50 -2.69 -1.39 -2.82
CA ALA A 50 -2.38 -0.75 -4.08
C ALA A 50 -3.53 0.16 -4.52
N VAL A 51 -3.24 1.43 -4.76
CA VAL A 51 -4.17 2.43 -5.30
C VAL A 51 -4.02 2.44 -6.82
N VAL A 52 -5.08 2.10 -7.56
CA VAL A 52 -5.01 1.86 -9.01
C VAL A 52 -5.94 2.75 -9.82
N ILE A 53 -5.52 3.02 -11.05
CA ILE A 53 -6.30 3.71 -12.08
C ILE A 53 -6.89 2.66 -13.02
N GLY A 54 -8.18 2.80 -13.32
CA GLY A 54 -8.86 2.01 -14.31
C GLY A 54 -9.67 0.84 -13.72
N PRO A 55 -10.37 0.10 -14.58
CA PRO A 55 -11.43 -0.80 -14.13
C PRO A 55 -10.93 -2.18 -13.68
N SER A 56 -9.64 -2.50 -13.85
CA SER A 56 -9.12 -3.85 -13.59
C SER A 56 -7.60 -3.87 -13.41
N VAL A 57 -7.15 -4.78 -12.55
CA VAL A 57 -5.74 -5.17 -12.36
C VAL A 57 -5.41 -6.52 -12.98
N ALA A 58 -6.35 -7.15 -13.69
CA ALA A 58 -6.23 -8.54 -14.18
C ALA A 58 -5.05 -8.78 -15.12
N ASP A 59 -4.51 -7.74 -15.74
CA ASP A 59 -3.34 -7.85 -16.63
C ASP A 59 -2.03 -8.09 -15.84
N PHE A 60 -2.00 -7.75 -14.55
CA PHE A 60 -0.80 -7.80 -13.71
C PHE A 60 -1.05 -8.32 -12.29
N ALA A 61 -2.19 -8.99 -12.07
CA ALA A 61 -2.55 -9.54 -10.76
C ALA A 61 -3.37 -10.82 -10.89
N TYR A 62 -3.17 -11.74 -9.94
CA TYR A 62 -3.93 -12.98 -9.80
C TYR A 62 -4.71 -13.01 -8.48
N PRO A 63 -5.92 -13.61 -8.42
CA PRO A 63 -6.62 -13.84 -7.17
C PRO A 63 -5.76 -14.59 -6.15
N MET A 64 -5.70 -14.10 -4.90
CA MET A 64 -4.97 -14.73 -3.81
C MET A 64 -5.83 -15.78 -3.11
N GLY A 65 -6.05 -16.91 -3.78
CA GLY A 65 -6.93 -17.97 -3.29
C GLY A 65 -8.34 -17.43 -3.01
N ASP A 66 -8.94 -17.87 -1.90
CA ASP A 66 -10.27 -17.44 -1.46
C ASP A 66 -10.23 -16.20 -0.54
N ASN A 67 -9.10 -15.48 -0.47
CA ASN A 67 -8.96 -14.33 0.42
C ASN A 67 -9.74 -13.13 -0.14
N THR A 68 -10.69 -12.64 0.67
CA THR A 68 -11.54 -11.51 0.30
C THR A 68 -11.56 -10.41 1.36
N TRP A 69 -11.71 -9.18 0.88
CA TRP A 69 -12.05 -8.01 1.65
C TRP A 69 -13.56 -8.03 1.97
N PRO A 70 -13.97 -7.84 3.24
CA PRO A 70 -15.38 -7.82 3.65
C PRO A 70 -16.17 -6.61 3.12
N THR A 71 -16.52 -6.59 1.84
CA THR A 71 -17.24 -5.49 1.16
C THR A 71 -18.61 -5.18 1.76
N ASP A 72 -19.32 -6.18 2.30
CA ASP A 72 -20.57 -5.99 3.03
C ASP A 72 -20.43 -5.09 4.27
N ARG A 73 -19.21 -5.04 4.85
CA ARG A 73 -18.88 -4.19 6.02
C ARG A 73 -18.25 -2.88 5.61
N CYS A 74 -17.33 -2.91 4.65
CA CYS A 74 -16.61 -1.74 4.18
C CYS A 74 -16.30 -1.90 2.69
N HIS A 75 -16.93 -1.12 1.82
CA HIS A 75 -16.67 -1.16 0.37
C HIS A 75 -15.95 0.09 -0.14
N ASP A 76 -15.85 1.15 0.69
CA ASP A 76 -15.23 2.42 0.33
C ASP A 76 -14.48 2.97 1.55
N VAL A 77 -13.21 3.34 1.34
CA VAL A 77 -12.31 3.84 2.37
C VAL A 77 -12.81 5.16 2.99
N ARG A 78 -13.46 6.01 2.19
CA ARG A 78 -13.81 7.40 2.54
C ARG A 78 -15.19 7.54 3.16
N LEU A 79 -16.10 6.59 2.90
CA LEU A 79 -17.46 6.65 3.42
C LEU A 79 -17.53 6.41 4.93
N ASP A 80 -16.71 5.49 5.44
CA ASP A 80 -16.68 5.11 6.85
C ASP A 80 -15.25 4.71 7.27
N PRO A 81 -14.40 5.67 7.66
CA PRO A 81 -13.03 5.42 8.07
C PRO A 81 -12.90 4.48 9.27
N ASP A 82 -13.86 4.54 10.21
CA ASP A 82 -13.87 3.66 11.39
C ASP A 82 -14.13 2.21 10.98
N ALA A 83 -15.12 1.98 10.11
CA ALA A 83 -15.39 0.66 9.56
C ALA A 83 -14.23 0.15 8.70
N PHE A 84 -13.56 1.02 7.96
CA PHE A 84 -12.35 0.69 7.22
C PHE A 84 -11.24 0.22 8.15
N TYR A 85 -10.91 0.99 9.19
CA TYR A 85 -9.88 0.63 10.17
C TYR A 85 -10.16 -0.74 10.82
N GLU A 86 -11.38 -0.97 11.33
CA GLU A 86 -11.73 -2.24 11.97
C GLU A 86 -11.66 -3.43 11.00
N THR A 87 -12.01 -3.20 9.73
CA THR A 87 -11.91 -4.23 8.69
C THR A 87 -10.45 -4.50 8.32
N ALA A 88 -9.65 -3.44 8.13
CA ALA A 88 -8.22 -3.53 7.87
C ALA A 88 -7.49 -4.27 9.00
N ARG A 89 -7.85 -3.99 10.26
CA ARG A 89 -7.30 -4.66 11.44
C ARG A 89 -7.51 -6.17 11.43
N GLU A 90 -8.70 -6.61 11.02
CA GLU A 90 -9.00 -8.04 10.90
C GLU A 90 -8.23 -8.66 9.73
N VAL A 91 -8.28 -8.03 8.56
CA VAL A 91 -7.65 -8.51 7.32
C VAL A 91 -6.14 -8.63 7.50
N ALA A 92 -5.48 -7.60 8.03
CA ALA A 92 -4.03 -7.56 8.23
C ALA A 92 -3.50 -8.66 9.18
N ARG A 93 -4.37 -9.28 9.99
CA ARG A 93 -4.00 -10.37 10.91
C ARG A 93 -4.32 -11.76 10.37
N THR A 94 -5.24 -11.87 9.41
CA THR A 94 -5.89 -13.14 9.07
C THR A 94 -5.76 -13.54 7.61
N ARG A 95 -5.48 -12.59 6.72
CA ARG A 95 -5.51 -12.80 5.27
C ARG A 95 -4.19 -12.37 4.66
N ASP A 96 -3.85 -13.02 3.56
CA ASP A 96 -2.66 -12.71 2.77
C ASP A 96 -3.08 -12.18 1.39
N GLY A 97 -2.17 -11.47 0.73
CA GLY A 97 -2.43 -10.78 -0.53
C GLY A 97 -2.62 -9.28 -0.36
N ALA A 98 -2.62 -8.59 -1.50
CA ALA A 98 -2.78 -7.17 -1.60
C ALA A 98 -4.25 -6.78 -1.71
N VAL A 99 -4.62 -5.71 -1.02
CA VAL A 99 -5.89 -5.01 -1.18
C VAL A 99 -5.78 -4.03 -2.34
N VAL A 100 -6.73 -4.10 -3.27
CA VAL A 100 -6.79 -3.17 -4.39
C VAL A 100 -7.84 -2.12 -4.10
N VAL A 101 -7.44 -0.85 -4.20
CA VAL A 101 -8.32 0.32 -3.99
C VAL A 101 -8.27 1.14 -5.27
N SER A 102 -9.42 1.52 -5.82
CA SER A 102 -9.44 2.45 -6.96
C SER A 102 -9.21 3.89 -6.49
N VAL A 103 -8.85 4.78 -7.41
CA VAL A 103 -8.65 6.22 -7.11
C VAL A 103 -9.87 6.94 -6.53
N ASP A 104 -11.07 6.36 -6.64
CA ASP A 104 -12.29 6.83 -5.99
C ASP A 104 -12.56 6.10 -4.65
N GLY A 105 -11.58 5.42 -4.07
CA GLY A 105 -11.66 4.84 -2.73
C GLY A 105 -12.44 3.54 -2.62
N VAL A 106 -12.99 3.00 -3.72
CA VAL A 106 -13.69 1.72 -3.70
C VAL A 106 -12.69 0.57 -3.53
N VAL A 107 -12.97 -0.33 -2.60
CA VAL A 107 -12.13 -1.49 -2.31
C VAL A 107 -12.61 -2.71 -3.11
N GLN A 108 -11.69 -3.35 -3.83
CA GLN A 108 -11.99 -4.59 -4.54
C GLN A 108 -12.15 -5.76 -3.55
N GLU A 109 -13.20 -6.55 -3.71
CA GLU A 109 -13.48 -7.71 -2.85
C GLU A 109 -12.36 -8.75 -2.87
N GLN A 110 -11.82 -9.07 -4.04
CA GLN A 110 -10.80 -10.11 -4.16
C GLN A 110 -9.41 -9.55 -3.78
N LEU A 111 -8.75 -10.12 -2.77
CA LEU A 111 -7.34 -9.86 -2.53
C LEU A 111 -6.51 -10.52 -3.62
N VAL A 112 -5.40 -9.88 -4.01
CA VAL A 112 -4.61 -10.29 -5.17
C VAL A 112 -3.15 -10.51 -4.83
N ARG A 113 -2.47 -11.30 -5.66
CA ARG A 113 -1.03 -11.33 -5.78
C ARG A 113 -0.63 -10.63 -7.07
N PHE A 114 0.15 -9.56 -6.95
CA PHE A 114 0.72 -8.89 -8.12
C PHE A 114 1.82 -9.73 -8.74
N THR A 115 1.94 -9.64 -10.06
CA THR A 115 3.02 -10.28 -10.80
C THR A 115 4.32 -9.51 -10.65
N ASP A 116 5.43 -10.22 -10.81
CA ASP A 116 6.74 -9.56 -10.99
C ASP A 116 6.70 -8.70 -12.27
N LEU A 117 7.54 -7.68 -12.34
CA LEU A 117 7.68 -6.89 -13.56
C LEU A 117 8.28 -7.74 -14.68
N SER A 118 7.70 -7.63 -15.87
CA SER A 118 8.30 -8.17 -17.08
C SER A 118 9.59 -7.40 -17.43
N PRO A 119 10.51 -7.98 -18.22
CA PRO A 119 11.72 -7.30 -18.66
C PRO A 119 11.43 -5.96 -19.36
N ASP A 120 10.35 -5.86 -20.13
CA ASP A 120 9.94 -4.64 -20.82
C ASP A 120 9.48 -3.53 -19.84
N GLU A 121 8.80 -3.91 -18.75
CA GLU A 121 8.41 -2.99 -17.67
C GLU A 121 9.63 -2.53 -16.85
N LEU A 122 10.59 -3.43 -16.62
CA LEU A 122 11.86 -3.10 -15.98
C LEU A 122 12.67 -2.11 -16.83
N GLU A 123 12.74 -2.29 -18.15
CA GLU A 123 13.48 -1.39 -19.04
C GLU A 123 12.87 0.02 -19.13
N CYS A 124 11.56 0.16 -18.90
CA CYS A 124 10.89 1.45 -18.86
C CYS A 124 11.16 2.24 -17.56
N GLY A 125 11.53 1.57 -16.46
CA GLY A 125 11.92 2.19 -15.19
C GLY A 125 13.44 2.21 -14.90
N ALA A 126 14.19 1.24 -15.43
CA ALA A 126 15.63 1.04 -15.17
C ALA A 126 16.56 2.02 -15.90
N GLY A 127 16.00 3.08 -16.48
CA GLY A 127 16.75 4.18 -17.09
C GLY A 127 17.09 5.31 -16.13
N ASP A 128 16.52 5.31 -14.92
CA ASP A 128 16.75 6.36 -13.93
C ASP A 128 17.97 6.03 -13.04
N PRO A 129 19.04 6.85 -13.07
CA PRO A 129 20.23 6.64 -12.24
C PRO A 129 19.96 6.85 -10.74
N ASP A 130 18.81 7.41 -10.36
CA ASP A 130 18.37 7.60 -8.98
C ASP A 130 17.37 6.50 -8.53
N ASP A 131 17.15 5.43 -9.31
CA ASP A 131 16.36 4.27 -8.87
C ASP A 131 17.00 3.64 -7.61
N PRO A 132 16.35 3.71 -6.44
CA PRO A 132 16.94 3.23 -5.19
C PRO A 132 17.14 1.70 -5.19
N GLY A 133 16.48 0.98 -6.10
CA GLY A 133 16.54 -0.47 -6.14
C GLY A 133 15.97 -1.11 -4.86
N TYR A 134 16.38 -2.34 -4.58
CA TYR A 134 15.97 -3.04 -3.36
C TYR A 134 16.93 -2.78 -2.21
N GLU A 135 16.37 -2.41 -1.07
CA GLU A 135 17.10 -2.28 0.18
C GLU A 135 17.17 -3.61 0.95
N ASP A 136 18.22 -3.80 1.76
CA ASP A 136 18.48 -5.05 2.49
C ASP A 136 17.38 -5.43 3.50
N TRP A 137 16.60 -4.46 3.98
CA TRP A 137 15.49 -4.67 4.91
C TRP A 137 14.19 -5.09 4.21
N MET A 138 14.11 -4.97 2.88
CA MET A 138 12.89 -5.25 2.12
C MET A 138 12.60 -6.75 2.01
N GLY A 139 11.58 -7.18 2.74
CA GLY A 139 10.93 -8.48 2.51
C GLY A 139 10.20 -8.56 1.15
N SER A 140 9.71 -9.76 0.80
CA SER A 140 9.01 -10.04 -0.47
C SER A 140 7.83 -9.11 -0.75
N ARG A 141 7.09 -8.71 0.29
CA ARG A 141 5.98 -7.77 0.19
C ARG A 141 6.43 -6.37 -0.23
N HIS A 142 7.52 -5.87 0.35
CA HIS A 142 8.08 -4.56 0.01
C HIS A 142 8.61 -4.55 -1.43
N MET A 143 9.36 -5.59 -1.82
CA MET A 143 9.84 -5.72 -3.21
C MET A 143 8.67 -5.75 -4.21
N SER A 144 7.62 -6.52 -3.91
CA SER A 144 6.42 -6.58 -4.77
C SER A 144 5.68 -5.24 -4.82
N ALA A 145 5.61 -4.50 -3.72
CA ALA A 145 4.99 -3.18 -3.66
C ALA A 145 5.77 -2.13 -4.46
N LEU A 146 7.10 -2.12 -4.33
CA LEU A 146 8.00 -1.27 -5.12
C LEU A 146 7.83 -1.53 -6.62
N ASP A 147 7.94 -2.80 -7.03
CA ASP A 147 7.74 -3.18 -8.43
C ASP A 147 6.36 -2.81 -8.95
N THR A 148 5.33 -3.00 -8.13
CA THR A 148 3.96 -2.66 -8.54
C THR A 148 3.75 -1.16 -8.67
N SER A 149 4.42 -0.34 -7.85
CA SER A 149 4.33 1.13 -7.93
C SER A 149 4.88 1.72 -9.23
N ARG A 150 5.72 0.98 -9.96
CA ARG A 150 6.29 1.39 -11.26
C ARG A 150 5.29 1.26 -12.41
N ARG A 151 4.14 0.63 -12.18
CA ARG A 151 3.16 0.40 -13.25
C ARG A 151 2.35 1.66 -13.51
N PRO A 152 2.09 2.00 -14.78
CA PRO A 152 1.39 3.24 -15.15
C PRO A 152 -0.08 3.29 -14.68
N ASN A 153 -0.64 2.16 -14.28
CA ASN A 153 -2.00 2.02 -13.75
C ASN A 153 -2.03 2.01 -12.21
N VAL A 154 -0.90 2.21 -11.54
CA VAL A 154 -0.78 2.22 -10.09
C VAL A 154 -0.34 3.62 -9.69
N VAL A 155 -1.11 4.27 -8.81
CA VAL A 155 -0.76 5.59 -8.29
C VAL A 155 0.23 5.45 -7.14
N SER A 156 -0.09 4.57 -6.20
CA SER A 156 0.72 4.35 -5.01
C SER A 156 0.50 2.94 -4.49
N THR A 157 1.52 2.36 -3.86
CA THR A 157 1.36 1.17 -3.02
C THR A 157 1.81 1.47 -1.60
N LEU A 158 1.19 0.81 -0.63
CA LEU A 158 1.53 0.94 0.77
C LEU A 158 1.72 -0.42 1.42
N THR A 159 2.67 -0.53 2.33
CA THR A 159 2.90 -1.76 3.09
C THR A 159 3.01 -1.50 4.58
N LEU A 160 2.45 -2.41 5.36
CA LEU A 160 2.70 -2.59 6.79
C LEU A 160 3.48 -3.90 6.99
N SER A 161 4.66 -3.79 7.58
CA SER A 161 5.56 -4.92 7.84
C SER A 161 5.10 -5.75 9.06
N GLU A 162 4.89 -7.05 8.87
CA GLU A 162 4.59 -8.01 9.97
C GLU A 162 5.74 -8.20 10.94
N GLU A 163 6.95 -7.82 10.54
CA GLU A 163 8.17 -8.08 11.30
C GLU A 163 8.58 -6.87 12.14
N THR A 164 8.35 -5.67 11.63
CA THR A 164 8.91 -4.44 12.22
C THR A 164 7.87 -3.37 12.53
N GLY A 165 6.64 -3.50 12.02
CA GLY A 165 5.62 -2.46 12.13
C GLY A 165 5.93 -1.20 11.33
N ARG A 166 6.97 -1.22 10.49
CA ARG A 166 7.29 -0.15 9.55
C ARG A 166 6.15 0.01 8.54
N VAL A 167 5.81 1.27 8.28
CA VAL A 167 4.92 1.66 7.19
C VAL A 167 5.78 2.18 6.05
N THR A 168 5.46 1.82 4.81
CA THR A 168 6.20 2.30 3.64
C THR A 168 5.23 2.57 2.51
N ARG A 169 5.37 3.74 1.91
CA ARG A 169 4.66 4.22 0.73
C ARG A 169 5.62 4.11 -0.45
N PHE A 170 5.12 3.63 -1.59
CA PHE A 170 5.86 3.54 -2.84
C PHE A 170 5.09 4.26 -3.94
N GLU A 171 5.79 5.08 -4.71
CA GLU A 171 5.25 5.87 -5.80
C GLU A 171 6.28 5.96 -6.91
N ASP A 172 5.88 5.58 -8.13
CA ASP A 172 6.74 5.64 -9.32
C ASP A 172 8.12 4.99 -9.14
N GLY A 173 8.16 3.85 -8.44
CA GLY A 173 9.42 3.13 -8.17
C GLY A 173 10.34 3.79 -7.15
N SER A 174 9.90 4.84 -6.48
CA SER A 174 10.53 5.42 -5.29
C SER A 174 9.75 5.01 -4.03
N PHE A 175 10.33 5.23 -2.84
CA PHE A 175 9.65 4.94 -1.59
C PHE A 175 9.99 5.92 -0.47
N GLU A 176 9.01 6.12 0.41
CA GLU A 176 9.13 6.80 1.69
C GLU A 176 8.77 5.81 2.79
N THR A 177 9.59 5.75 3.85
CA THR A 177 9.45 4.75 4.89
C THR A 177 9.49 5.39 6.27
N THR A 178 8.57 4.96 7.13
CA THR A 178 8.47 5.41 8.53
C THR A 178 8.65 4.21 9.44
N GLU A 179 9.71 4.25 10.26
CA GLU A 179 9.93 3.23 11.28
C GLU A 179 8.89 3.31 12.36
N ARG A 180 8.62 2.18 13.03
CA ARG A 180 7.62 2.11 14.09
C ARG A 180 7.80 3.21 15.16
N GLY A 181 9.04 3.51 15.52
CA GLY A 181 9.37 4.53 16.52
C GLY A 181 9.00 5.95 16.11
N ASP A 182 8.92 6.21 14.80
CA ASP A 182 8.67 7.52 14.21
C ASP A 182 7.22 7.69 13.72
N LEU A 183 6.39 6.62 13.80
CA LEU A 183 4.99 6.66 13.39
C LEU A 183 4.18 7.68 14.20
N GLY A 184 3.18 8.28 13.56
CA GLY A 184 2.39 9.37 14.15
C GLY A 184 3.05 10.74 14.04
N GLY A 185 4.27 10.82 13.50
CA GLY A 185 4.94 12.06 13.10
C GLY A 185 4.92 13.14 14.18
N GLU A 186 4.40 14.32 13.82
CA GLU A 186 4.28 15.49 14.73
C GLU A 186 3.37 15.27 15.95
N TRP A 187 2.53 14.24 15.94
CA TRP A 187 1.64 13.87 17.05
C TRP A 187 2.29 12.83 17.99
N ASN A 188 3.45 12.30 17.64
CA ASN A 188 4.25 11.43 18.49
C ASN A 188 5.03 12.28 19.50
N VAL A 189 4.39 12.58 20.63
CA VAL A 189 4.91 13.47 21.69
C VAL A 189 6.09 12.88 22.50
N ASP A 190 6.63 11.71 22.12
CA ASP A 190 7.79 11.11 22.75
C ASP A 190 9.15 11.58 22.18
N VAL A 191 9.17 12.54 21.25
CA VAL A 191 10.43 13.20 20.82
C VAL A 191 10.73 14.39 21.74
N THR A 192 11.18 14.11 22.96
CA THR A 192 11.91 15.11 23.75
C THR A 192 13.33 15.24 23.17
N HIS A 193 13.60 16.33 22.46
CA HIS A 193 14.96 16.76 22.12
C HIS A 193 15.78 17.13 23.37
#